data_AF-A0A0M3JJA6-F1
#
_entry.id   AF-A0A0M3JJA6-F1
#
_cell.length_a   1.000
_cell.length_b   1.000
_cell.length_c   1.000
_cell.angle_alpha   90.00
_cell.angle_beta   90.00
_cell.angle_gamma   90.00
#
_symmetry.space_group_name_H-M   'P 1'
#
loop_
_entity.id
_entity.type
_entity.pdbx_description
1 polymer ?
#
loop_
_entity_poly.entity_id
_entity_poly.type
_entity_poly.pdbx_seq_one_letter_code
_entity_poly.pdbx_strand_id
1 'polypeptide(L)'
;LKPIRAVAICDFEPLLHRLPMVSLQACGHISGATYFYPVKDPIDAKTGKKKLHMGLSLHPKYGGHFSFRGVIVFPDVRLLDSYKENAPIRTLKTEESVEEALKLFNDSYFDNRYRDCGSPLKKHGE
;
A
#
# COMPACT_ATOMS: atom_id res chain seq x y z
N LEU A 1 -28.19 -3.55 22.37
CA LEU A 1 -27.18 -4.10 21.44
C LEU A 1 -26.02 -4.67 22.26
N LYS A 2 -25.54 -5.89 21.97
CA LYS A 2 -24.34 -6.42 22.63
C LYS A 2 -23.10 -5.74 22.03
N PRO A 3 -22.11 -5.32 22.84
CA PRO A 3 -20.88 -4.75 22.32
C PRO A 3 -20.11 -5.78 21.47
N ILE A 4 -19.51 -5.32 20.38
CA ILE A 4 -18.64 -6.13 19.52
C ILE A 4 -17.20 -5.80 19.89
N ARG A 5 -16.38 -6.83 20.09
CA ARG A 5 -14.94 -6.67 20.32
C ARG A 5 -14.23 -6.22 19.05
N ALA A 6 -13.39 -5.20 19.16
CA ALA A 6 -12.56 -4.69 18.08
C ALA A 6 -11.10 -4.56 18.54
N VAL A 7 -10.16 -4.83 17.64
CA VAL A 7 -8.73 -4.64 17.84
C VAL A 7 -8.23 -3.73 16.72
N ALA A 8 -7.61 -2.61 17.08
CA ALA A 8 -6.98 -1.71 16.13
C ALA A 8 -5.47 -1.99 16.09
N ILE A 9 -4.90 -2.00 14.88
CA ILE A 9 -3.45 -2.08 14.65
C ILE A 9 -3.08 -0.91 13.75
N CYS A 10 -2.30 0.03 14.25
CA CYS A 10 -1.95 1.26 13.53
C CYS A 10 -0.66 1.17 12.72
N ASP A 11 -0.48 2.08 11.75
CA ASP A 11 0.70 2.17 10.87
C ASP A 11 2.01 2.45 11.59
N PHE A 12 1.94 3.19 12.69
CA PHE A 12 3.09 3.58 13.49
C PHE A 12 3.49 2.55 14.57
N GLU A 13 2.82 1.40 14.63
CA GLU A 13 3.25 0.30 15.50
C GLU A 13 4.43 -0.44 14.83
N PRO A 14 5.67 -0.19 15.27
CA PRO A 14 6.21 -1.06 16.32
C PRO A 14 7.04 -0.36 17.41
N LEU A 15 6.93 -0.88 18.63
CA LEU A 15 7.88 -0.72 19.72
C LEU A 15 9.28 -1.21 19.26
N LEU A 16 10.17 -0.27 18.94
CA LEU A 16 11.63 -0.25 18.66
C LEU A 16 12.37 -1.51 18.09
N HIS A 17 11.89 -2.74 18.26
CA HIS A 17 12.59 -3.99 17.92
C HIS A 17 11.67 -5.12 17.38
N ARG A 18 10.47 -4.82 16.88
CA ARG A 18 9.55 -5.84 16.32
C ARG A 18 9.25 -5.61 14.84
N LEU A 19 8.99 -6.72 14.14
CA LEU A 19 8.40 -6.70 12.80
C LEU A 19 7.01 -6.01 12.87
N PRO A 20 6.59 -5.31 11.79
CA PRO A 20 5.23 -4.78 11.70
C PRO A 20 4.20 -5.89 11.95
N MET A 21 3.19 -5.61 12.77
CA MET A 21 2.14 -6.57 13.10
C MET A 21 1.33 -6.99 11.87
N VAL A 22 1.19 -6.08 10.90
CA VAL A 22 0.46 -6.30 9.64
C VAL A 22 1.15 -5.57 8.49
N SER A 23 1.00 -6.09 7.27
CA SER A 23 1.38 -5.38 6.05
C SER A 23 0.19 -4.56 5.54
N LEU A 24 0.16 -3.26 5.83
CA LEU A 24 -0.96 -2.39 5.43
C LEU A 24 -1.10 -2.26 3.91
N GLN A 25 0.00 -2.39 3.16
CA GLN A 25 -0.02 -2.42 1.69
C GLN A 25 -0.75 -3.66 1.17
N ALA A 26 -0.51 -4.83 1.77
CA ALA A 26 -1.23 -6.05 1.43
C ALA A 26 -2.70 -5.96 1.84
N CYS A 27 -3.01 -5.42 3.02
CA CYS A 27 -4.39 -5.20 3.47
C CYS A 27 -5.14 -4.28 2.49
N GLY A 28 -4.55 -3.15 2.09
CA GLY A 28 -5.15 -2.24 1.12
C GLY A 28 -5.34 -2.85 -0.27
N HIS A 29 -4.49 -3.80 -0.67
CA HIS A 29 -4.64 -4.56 -1.90
C HIS A 29 -5.82 -5.53 -1.84
N ILE A 30 -5.84 -6.36 -0.80
CA ILE A 30 -6.82 -7.43 -0.64
C ILE A 30 -8.22 -6.85 -0.38
N SER A 31 -8.33 -5.72 0.31
CA SER A 31 -9.61 -5.02 0.54
C SER A 31 -10.09 -4.22 -0.69
N GLY A 32 -9.37 -4.26 -1.81
CA GLY A 32 -9.69 -3.49 -3.01
C GLY A 32 -9.48 -1.97 -2.93
N ALA A 33 -8.95 -1.45 -1.82
CA ALA A 33 -8.82 -0.01 -1.60
C ALA A 33 -7.73 0.62 -2.50
N THR A 34 -6.65 -0.12 -2.75
CA THR A 34 -5.49 0.36 -3.51
C THR A 34 -4.87 -0.78 -4.29
N TYR A 35 -4.25 -0.53 -5.43
CA TYR A 35 -3.37 -1.53 -6.04
C TYR A 35 -1.97 -1.42 -5.45
N PHE A 36 -1.33 -2.57 -5.18
CA PHE A 36 0.01 -2.65 -4.59
C PHE A 36 0.96 -3.15 -5.67
N TYR A 37 1.97 -2.34 -5.97
CA TYR A 37 3.00 -2.60 -6.96
C TYR A 37 4.24 -3.11 -6.23
N PRO A 38 4.55 -4.42 -6.29
CA PRO A 38 5.73 -4.98 -5.64
C PRO A 38 6.99 -4.69 -6.44
N VAL A 39 8.15 -4.73 -5.76
CA VAL A 39 9.45 -4.75 -6.43
C VAL A 39 9.68 -6.15 -7.02
N LYS A 40 9.93 -6.24 -8.33
CA LYS A 40 10.16 -7.51 -9.02
C LYS A 40 11.56 -8.08 -8.77
N ASP A 41 12.57 -7.22 -8.86
CA ASP A 41 13.97 -7.62 -8.75
C ASP A 41 14.59 -7.14 -7.44
N PRO A 42 14.76 -8.03 -6.45
CA PRO A 42 15.34 -7.68 -5.16
C PRO A 42 16.86 -7.51 -5.23
N ILE A 43 17.49 -7.76 -6.39
CA ILE A 43 18.93 -7.64 -6.61
C ILE A 43 19.19 -6.56 -7.66
N ASP A 44 20.13 -5.67 -7.38
CA ASP A 44 20.58 -4.68 -8.33
C ASP A 44 21.52 -5.30 -9.36
N ALA A 45 21.13 -5.26 -10.63
CA ALA A 45 21.89 -5.88 -11.72
C ALA A 45 23.28 -5.24 -11.95
N LYS A 46 23.50 -3.99 -11.53
CA LYS A 46 24.78 -3.27 -11.73
C LYS A 46 25.76 -3.54 -10.59
N THR A 47 25.26 -3.64 -9.36
CA THR A 47 26.08 -3.75 -8.15
C THR A 47 26.08 -5.14 -7.52
N GLY A 48 25.14 -6.01 -7.93
CA GLY A 48 24.93 -7.34 -7.36
C GLY A 48 24.37 -7.33 -5.93
N LYS A 49 24.02 -6.17 -5.38
CA LYS A 49 23.55 -6.01 -3.99
C LYS A 49 22.04 -6.12 -3.90
N LYS A 50 21.53 -6.50 -2.71
CA LYS A 50 20.10 -6.48 -2.43
C LYS A 50 19.57 -5.05 -2.49
N LYS A 51 18.56 -4.80 -3.34
CA LYS A 51 17.78 -3.56 -3.33
C LYS A 51 16.89 -3.57 -2.10
N LEU A 52 17.06 -2.59 -1.22
CA LEU A 52 16.14 -2.32 -0.10
C LEU A 52 14.94 -1.48 -0.57
N HIS A 53 14.48 -1.72 -1.79
CA HIS A 53 13.36 -0.98 -2.36
C HIS A 53 12.05 -1.49 -1.78
N MET A 54 11.16 -0.55 -1.46
CA MET A 54 9.81 -0.82 -1.00
C MET A 54 8.86 -0.80 -2.19
N GLY A 55 7.82 -1.65 -2.12
CA GLY A 55 6.69 -1.57 -3.04
C GLY A 55 5.85 -0.31 -2.79
N LEU A 56 5.01 0.04 -3.75
CA LEU A 56 4.19 1.24 -3.74
C LEU A 56 2.71 0.88 -3.86
N SER A 57 1.86 1.44 -3.01
CA SER A 57 0.40 1.38 -3.18
C SER A 57 -0.11 2.67 -3.81
N LEU A 58 -0.99 2.56 -4.81
CA LEU A 58 -1.68 3.71 -5.41
C LEU A 58 -3.19 3.55 -5.27
N HIS A 59 -3.84 4.60 -4.78
CA HIS A 59 -5.29 4.70 -4.69
C HIS A 59 -5.88 5.17 -6.03
N PRO A 60 -6.97 4.58 -6.54
CA PRO A 60 -7.53 4.92 -7.85
C PRO A 60 -7.95 6.39 -8.00
N LYS A 61 -8.30 7.06 -6.90
CA LYS A 61 -8.69 8.47 -6.88
C LYS A 61 -7.57 9.43 -6.46
N TYR A 62 -6.63 8.96 -5.65
CA TYR A 62 -5.68 9.84 -4.95
C TYR A 62 -4.22 9.57 -5.35
N GLY A 63 -3.95 8.58 -6.21
CA GLY A 63 -2.58 8.17 -6.50
C GLY A 63 -1.87 7.79 -5.18
N GLY A 64 -0.72 8.41 -4.92
CA GLY A 64 -0.01 8.31 -3.64
C GLY A 64 -0.34 9.44 -2.65
N HIS A 65 -1.34 10.29 -2.91
CA HIS A 65 -1.83 11.32 -1.97
C HIS A 65 -2.72 10.74 -0.88
N PHE A 66 -2.24 9.69 -0.20
CA PHE A 66 -2.86 9.10 0.96
C PHE A 66 -1.80 8.42 1.83
N SER A 67 -2.22 7.96 3.00
CA SER A 67 -1.45 7.04 3.83
C SER A 67 -2.40 6.00 4.43
N PHE A 68 -1.92 4.78 4.62
CA PHE A 68 -2.63 3.82 5.47
C PHE A 68 -2.47 4.25 6.93
N ARG A 69 -3.53 4.05 7.73
CA ARG A 69 -3.52 4.36 9.17
C ARG A 69 -3.58 3.14 10.06
N GLY A 70 -4.02 2.02 9.52
CA GLY A 70 -4.17 0.81 10.30
C GLY A 70 -5.27 -0.10 9.76
N VAL A 71 -5.53 -1.14 10.53
CA VAL A 71 -6.64 -2.07 10.33
C VAL A 71 -7.44 -2.21 11.62
N ILE A 72 -8.73 -2.49 11.48
CA ILE A 72 -9.60 -2.83 12.59
C ILE A 72 -10.06 -4.28 12.39
N VAL A 73 -9.73 -5.14 13.33
CA VAL A 73 -10.09 -6.56 13.32
C VAL A 73 -11.24 -6.77 14.29
N PHE A 74 -12.29 -7.46 13.85
CA PHE A 74 -13.41 -7.89 14.69
C PHE A 74 -13.31 -9.39 14.92
N PRO A 75 -12.66 -9.87 16.01
CA PRO A 75 -12.27 -11.27 16.12
C PRO A 75 -13.44 -12.24 16.24
N ASP A 76 -14.60 -11.74 16.67
CA ASP A 76 -15.82 -12.51 16.91
C ASP A 76 -16.84 -12.37 15.76
N VAL A 77 -16.50 -11.60 14.72
CA VAL A 77 -17.30 -11.46 13.50
C VAL A 77 -16.78 -12.43 12.45
N ARG A 78 -17.69 -13.15 11.81
CA ARG A 78 -17.41 -14.00 10.67
C ARG A 78 -18.21 -13.48 9.49
N LEU A 79 -17.55 -13.33 8.35
CA LEU A 79 -18.21 -13.04 7.09
C LEU A 79 -18.77 -14.34 6.53
N LEU A 80 -19.79 -14.22 5.66
CA LEU A 80 -20.31 -15.37 4.93
C LEU A 80 -19.25 -15.86 3.92
N ASP A 81 -19.24 -17.16 3.62
CA ASP A 81 -18.33 -17.74 2.62
C ASP A 81 -18.54 -17.14 1.21
N SER A 82 -19.72 -16.58 0.96
CA SER A 82 -20.06 -15.87 -0.28
C SER A 82 -19.50 -14.46 -0.36
N TYR A 83 -18.99 -13.90 0.74
CA TYR A 83 -18.40 -12.57 0.77
C TYR A 83 -17.14 -12.52 -0.08
N LYS A 84 -17.04 -11.50 -0.93
CA LYS A 84 -15.86 -11.24 -1.76
C LYS A 84 -15.53 -9.76 -1.67
N GLU A 85 -14.26 -9.47 -1.40
CA GLU A 85 -13.73 -8.12 -1.52
C GLU A 85 -13.75 -7.68 -2.98
N ASN A 86 -13.81 -6.36 -3.19
CA ASN A 86 -13.65 -5.80 -4.52
C ASN A 86 -12.20 -5.98 -4.98
N ALA A 87 -12.02 -6.26 -6.27
CA ALA A 87 -10.67 -6.31 -6.83
C ALA A 87 -10.04 -4.90 -6.84
N PRO A 88 -8.75 -4.76 -6.46
CA PRO A 88 -8.08 -3.47 -6.48
C PRO A 88 -7.91 -2.97 -7.92
N ILE A 89 -8.12 -1.68 -8.14
CA ILE A 89 -8.01 -1.06 -9.46
C ILE A 89 -6.54 -0.78 -9.80
N ARG A 90 -5.99 -1.52 -10.76
CA ARG A 90 -4.65 -1.28 -11.31
C ARG A 90 -4.65 -0.01 -12.18
N THR A 91 -4.12 1.10 -11.65
CA THR A 91 -4.08 2.41 -12.36
C THR A 91 -2.96 2.49 -13.39
N LEU A 92 -1.75 2.02 -13.05
CA LEU A 92 -0.61 1.90 -13.95
C LEU A 92 -0.78 0.69 -14.87
N LYS A 93 -0.78 0.91 -16.19
CA LYS A 93 -1.13 -0.12 -17.18
C LYS A 93 0.08 -0.86 -17.76
N THR A 94 1.23 -0.20 -17.81
CA THR A 94 2.45 -0.76 -18.41
C THR A 94 3.52 -1.01 -17.36
N GLU A 95 4.44 -1.91 -17.64
CA GLU A 95 5.53 -2.22 -16.71
C GLU A 95 6.50 -1.05 -16.57
N GLU A 96 6.73 -0.29 -17.64
CA GLU A 96 7.57 0.91 -17.64
C GLU A 96 7.01 1.95 -16.66
N SER A 97 5.69 2.15 -16.66
CA SER A 97 5.04 3.09 -15.72
C SER A 97 5.13 2.62 -14.26
N VAL A 98 5.15 1.30 -14.02
CA VAL A 98 5.34 0.72 -12.69
C VAL A 98 6.77 0.91 -12.22
N GLU A 99 7.75 0.65 -13.09
CA GLU A 99 9.16 0.85 -12.80
C GLU A 99 9.49 2.33 -12.53
N GLU A 100 8.94 3.24 -13.32
CA GLU A 100 9.10 4.69 -13.10
C GLU A 100 8.50 5.12 -11.76
N ALA A 101 7.29 4.68 -11.43
CA ALA A 101 6.65 5.01 -10.15
C ALA A 101 7.43 4.47 -8.95
N LEU A 102 7.91 3.22 -9.03
CA LEU A 102 8.76 2.62 -8.00
C LEU A 102 10.09 3.34 -7.87
N LYS A 103 10.69 3.78 -8.99
CA LYS A 103 11.92 4.57 -8.99
C LYS A 103 11.71 5.92 -8.31
N LEU A 104 10.66 6.65 -8.66
CA LEU A 104 10.31 7.92 -8.00
C LEU A 104 10.08 7.72 -6.48
N PHE A 105 9.38 6.65 -6.11
CA PHE A 105 9.10 6.36 -4.70
C PHE A 105 10.36 5.98 -3.91
N ASN A 106 11.29 5.23 -4.48
CA ASN A 106 12.47 4.77 -3.74
C ASN A 106 13.63 5.78 -3.78
N ASP A 107 13.82 6.47 -4.91
CA ASP A 107 14.97 7.36 -5.13
C ASP A 107 14.65 8.84 -4.87
N SER A 108 13.36 9.24 -4.88
CA SER A 108 12.95 10.64 -4.93
C SER A 108 11.65 10.93 -4.17
N TYR A 109 11.30 10.14 -3.15
CA TYR A 109 10.04 10.30 -2.41
C TYR A 109 9.79 11.71 -1.85
N PHE A 110 10.87 12.42 -1.52
CA PHE A 110 10.84 13.74 -0.91
C PHE A 110 10.26 14.82 -1.82
N ASP A 111 10.27 14.62 -3.15
CA ASP A 111 9.69 15.57 -4.11
C ASP A 111 8.21 15.30 -4.42
N ASN A 112 7.64 14.25 -3.80
CA ASN A 112 6.24 13.84 -3.92
C ASN A 112 5.74 13.47 -5.33
N ARG A 113 6.58 13.46 -6.38
CA ARG A 113 6.13 13.16 -7.75
C ARG A 113 5.55 11.76 -7.90
N TYR A 114 6.04 10.80 -7.12
CA TYR A 114 5.48 9.44 -7.11
C TYR A 114 3.99 9.41 -6.73
N ARG A 115 3.49 10.44 -6.03
CA ARG A 115 2.08 10.53 -5.63
C ARG A 115 1.15 10.86 -6.80
N ASP A 116 1.69 11.44 -7.86
CA ASP A 116 0.95 11.76 -9.09
C ASP A 116 0.85 10.58 -10.07
N CYS A 117 1.56 9.48 -9.81
CA CYS A 117 1.45 8.26 -10.59
C CYS A 117 0.01 7.71 -10.54
N GLY A 118 -0.53 7.36 -11.72
CA GLY A 118 -1.90 6.85 -11.85
C GLY A 118 -2.98 7.94 -11.98
N SER A 119 -2.59 9.18 -12.26
CA SER A 119 -3.50 10.30 -12.60
C SER A 119 -4.55 10.60 -11.51
N PRO A 120 -4.12 11.03 -10.30
CA PRO A 120 -5.03 11.30 -9.20
C PRO A 120 -6.04 12.41 -9.53
N LEU A 121 -7.28 12.22 -9.10
CA LEU A 121 -8.37 13.21 -9.23
C LEU A 121 -8.33 14.26 -8.12
N LYS A 122 -7.70 13.93 -6.98
CA LYS A 122 -7.55 14.83 -5.84
C LYS A 122 -6.16 14.63 -5.23
N LYS A 123 -5.52 15.74 -4.88
CA LYS A 123 -4.19 15.79 -4.29
C LYS A 123 -4.27 16.40 -2.89
N HIS A 124 -3.19 16.26 -2.12
CA HIS A 124 -3.01 17.09 -0.92
C HIS A 124 -3.04 18.57 -1.33
N GLY A 125 -3.60 19.43 -0.48
CA GLY A 125 -3.49 20.88 -0.68
C GLY A 125 -2.04 21.34 -0.59
N GLU A 126 -1.77 22.55 -1.08
CA GLU A 126 -0.52 23.26 -0.82
C GLU A 126 -0.33 23.55 0.68
#